data_AF-B4WGY2-F1
#
_entry.id   AF-B4WGY2-F1
#
_cell.length_a   1.000
_cell.length_b   1.000
_cell.length_c   1.000
_cell.angle_alpha   90.00
_cell.angle_beta   90.00
_cell.angle_gamma   90.00
#
_symmetry.space_group_name_H-M   'P 1'
#
loop_
_entity.id
_entity.type
_entity.pdbx_description
1 polymer ?
#
loop_
_entity_poly.entity_id
_entity_poly.type
_entity_poly.pdbx_seq_one_letter_code
_entity_poly.pdbx_strand_id
1 'polypeptide(L)'
;MPQSDSGSYPYTGNLGKVENGIVSVNAYGVIDNTTFSLTFEVYKPKARLKADKCHVTKPKIAAAMVQWLCDFGFEFELVLADSEYGESGR
;
A
#
# COMPACT_ATOMS: atom_id res chain seq x y z
N MET A 1 14.25 36.93 7.21
CA MET A 1 12.96 36.21 7.35
C MET A 1 12.09 36.56 6.16
N PRO A 2 11.67 35.54 5.40
CA PRO A 2 10.24 35.37 5.15
C PRO A 2 9.79 33.93 5.45
N GLN A 3 8.50 33.82 5.74
CA GLN A 3 7.81 32.71 6.39
C GLN A 3 7.67 31.49 5.48
N SER A 4 8.01 30.30 5.99
CA SER A 4 7.76 29.01 5.35
C SER A 4 6.35 28.53 5.70
N ASP A 5 5.43 28.74 4.77
CA ASP A 5 4.05 28.27 4.87
C ASP A 5 4.03 26.73 4.69
N SER A 6 3.65 26.02 5.75
CA SER A 6 3.63 24.56 5.81
C SER A 6 2.28 24.05 5.30
N GLY A 7 2.12 24.00 3.98
CA GLY A 7 0.95 23.41 3.33
C GLY A 7 1.06 21.90 3.20
N SER A 8 0.66 21.14 4.23
CA SER A 8 0.33 19.72 4.06
C SER A 8 -0.97 19.64 3.27
N TYR A 9 -0.90 19.24 2.00
CA TYR A 9 -2.07 18.79 1.27
C TYR A 9 -2.36 17.34 1.69
N PRO A 10 -3.42 17.04 2.47
CA PRO A 10 -3.90 15.66 2.52
C PRO A 10 -4.45 15.35 1.13
N TYR A 11 -3.73 14.52 0.38
CA TYR A 11 -4.10 14.05 -0.96
C TYR A 11 -5.25 13.02 -0.86
N THR A 12 -6.32 13.39 -0.15
CA THR A 12 -7.57 12.64 -0.05
C THR A 12 -8.71 13.52 -0.58
N GLY A 13 -8.45 14.25 -1.67
CA GLY A 13 -9.50 14.77 -2.52
C GLY A 13 -10.14 13.60 -3.26
N ASN A 14 -11.46 13.51 -3.24
CA ASN A 14 -12.24 12.52 -3.99
C ASN A 14 -11.75 12.51 -5.46
N LEU A 15 -10.89 11.55 -5.79
CA LEU A 15 -10.25 11.41 -7.10
C LEU A 15 -11.37 11.03 -8.06
N GLY A 16 -11.90 12.04 -8.75
CA GLY A 16 -12.91 11.88 -9.78
C GLY A 16 -12.57 10.69 -10.66
N LYS A 17 -13.51 9.74 -10.73
CA LYS A 17 -13.50 8.50 -11.53
C LYS A 17 -12.10 7.88 -11.68
N VAL A 18 -11.86 6.81 -10.92
CA VAL A 18 -10.68 5.91 -10.90
C VAL A 18 -10.45 5.19 -12.25
N GLU A 19 -10.69 5.88 -13.37
CA GLU A 19 -10.64 5.36 -14.72
C GLU A 19 -9.22 5.30 -15.25
N ASN A 20 -8.20 5.87 -14.57
CA ASN A 20 -6.77 5.74 -14.94
C ASN A 20 -5.73 5.83 -13.79
N GLY A 21 -6.14 5.77 -12.52
CA GLY A 21 -5.19 5.84 -11.40
C GLY A 21 -4.36 4.56 -11.19
N ILE A 22 -3.11 4.70 -10.73
CA ILE A 22 -2.30 3.58 -10.23
C ILE A 22 -2.66 3.35 -8.77
N VAL A 23 -2.87 2.09 -8.39
CA VAL A 23 -3.09 1.68 -7.00
C VAL A 23 -1.88 0.88 -6.55
N SER A 24 -1.32 1.17 -5.37
CA SER A 24 -0.25 0.36 -4.76
C SER A 24 -0.65 -0.15 -3.38
N VAL A 25 -0.07 -1.28 -3.01
CA VAL A 25 0.03 -1.80 -1.64
C VAL A 25 1.40 -1.38 -1.13
N ASN A 26 1.47 -0.74 0.04
CA ASN A 26 2.71 -0.22 0.60
C ASN A 26 2.93 -0.82 1.99
N ALA A 27 4.17 -1.13 2.33
CA ALA A 27 4.60 -1.60 3.64
C ALA A 27 5.62 -0.63 4.23
N TYR A 28 5.40 -0.29 5.50
CA TYR A 28 6.26 0.61 6.27
C TYR A 28 6.68 -0.05 7.57
N GLY A 29 7.93 0.21 7.98
CA GLY A 29 8.46 -0.19 9.27
C GLY A 29 8.42 0.98 10.25
N VAL A 30 8.23 0.69 11.53
CA VAL A 30 8.27 1.68 12.60
C VAL A 30 9.21 1.19 13.68
N ILE A 31 10.25 1.96 13.98
CA ILE A 31 11.22 1.69 15.07
C ILE A 31 11.47 3.00 15.82
N ASP A 32 11.36 3.00 17.14
CA ASP A 32 11.60 4.18 18.00
C ASP A 32 10.94 5.47 17.46
N ASN A 33 9.64 5.37 17.14
CA ASN A 33 8.82 6.43 16.54
C ASN A 33 9.27 6.92 15.14
N THR A 34 10.25 6.26 14.53
CA THR A 34 10.72 6.55 13.18
C THR A 34 10.05 5.62 12.18
N THR A 35 9.37 6.19 11.18
CA THR A 35 8.74 5.42 10.10
C THR A 35 9.62 5.42 8.87
N PHE A 36 9.83 4.25 8.26
CA PHE A 36 10.60 4.08 7.03
C PHE A 36 9.88 3.14 6.05
N SER A 37 10.15 3.33 4.76
CA SER A 37 9.56 2.50 3.71
C SER A 37 10.28 1.16 3.61
N LEU A 38 9.52 0.06 3.63
CA LEU A 38 10.07 -1.28 3.47
C LEU A 38 9.99 -1.73 2.00
N THR A 39 8.77 -1.74 1.45
CA THR A 39 8.50 -2.17 0.08
C THR A 39 7.13 -1.70 -0.38
N PHE A 40 6.89 -1.74 -1.68
CA PHE A 40 5.57 -1.51 -2.27
C PHE A 40 5.38 -2.35 -3.53
N GLU A 41 4.12 -2.60 -3.89
CA GLU A 41 3.76 -3.31 -5.11
C GLU A 41 2.52 -2.68 -5.73
N VAL A 42 2.55 -2.55 -7.06
CA VAL A 42 1.45 -1.98 -7.82
C VAL A 42 0.31 -3.01 -7.94
N TYR A 43 -0.83 -2.71 -7.34
CA TYR A 43 -2.05 -3.48 -7.46
C TYR A 43 -2.64 -3.37 -8.87
N LYS A 44 -2.92 -4.53 -9.46
CA LYS A 44 -3.51 -4.65 -10.80
C LYS A 44 -4.97 -5.09 -10.68
N PRO A 45 -5.96 -4.20 -10.88
CA PRO A 45 -7.37 -4.57 -10.81
C PRO A 45 -7.78 -5.45 -11.99
N LYS A 46 -8.67 -6.45 -11.74
CA LYS A 46 -9.13 -7.45 -12.74
C LYS A 46 -9.46 -6.87 -14.11
N ALA A 47 -10.14 -5.72 -14.13
CA ALA A 47 -10.55 -5.04 -15.36
C ALA A 47 -9.39 -4.63 -16.29
N ARG A 48 -8.14 -4.61 -15.80
CA ARG A 48 -6.94 -4.25 -16.57
C ARG A 48 -5.89 -5.38 -16.66
N LEU A 49 -6.19 -6.58 -16.16
CA LEU A 49 -5.30 -7.73 -16.39
C LEU A 49 -5.51 -8.25 -17.81
N LYS A 50 -4.40 -8.54 -18.49
CA LYS A 50 -4.42 -9.38 -19.70
C LYS A 50 -4.92 -10.79 -19.31
N ALA A 51 -5.60 -11.47 -20.24
CA ALA A 51 -6.28 -12.75 -20.01
C ALA A 51 -5.38 -13.88 -19.49
N ASP A 52 -4.06 -13.72 -19.61
CA ASP A 52 -3.01 -14.65 -19.21
C ASP A 52 -2.51 -14.44 -17.76
N LYS A 53 -2.98 -13.41 -17.04
CA LYS A 53 -2.48 -13.10 -15.68
C LYS A 53 -3.52 -13.36 -14.60
N CYS A 54 -3.11 -14.11 -13.58
CA CYS A 54 -3.90 -14.32 -12.37
C CYS A 54 -4.05 -13.02 -11.59
N HIS A 55 -5.28 -12.66 -11.28
CA HIS A 55 -5.56 -11.53 -10.41
C HIS A 55 -5.19 -11.85 -8.95
N VAL A 56 -4.36 -11.01 -8.35
CA VAL A 56 -3.99 -11.07 -6.95
C VAL A 56 -4.69 -9.94 -6.21
N THR A 57 -5.38 -10.26 -5.12
CA THR A 57 -6.08 -9.28 -4.29
C THR A 57 -5.09 -8.51 -3.42
N LYS A 58 -5.44 -7.29 -3.00
CA LYS A 58 -4.57 -6.49 -2.12
C LYS A 58 -4.14 -7.24 -0.84
N PRO A 59 -5.00 -8.02 -0.14
CA PRO A 59 -4.58 -8.85 0.99
C PRO A 59 -3.53 -9.88 0.65
N LYS A 60 -3.65 -10.53 -0.52
CA LYS A 60 -2.67 -11.52 -0.96
C LYS A 60 -1.32 -10.87 -1.26
N ILE A 61 -1.33 -9.67 -1.83
CA ILE A 61 -0.11 -8.87 -2.01
C ILE A 61 0.51 -8.53 -0.65
N ALA A 62 -0.29 -8.02 0.29
CA ALA A 62 0.20 -7.68 1.64
C ALA A 62 0.78 -8.90 2.37
N ALA A 63 0.10 -10.05 2.33
CA ALA A 63 0.60 -11.29 2.91
C ALA A 63 1.91 -11.77 2.27
N ALA A 64 2.02 -11.68 0.94
CA ALA A 64 3.24 -12.02 0.22
C ALA A 64 4.40 -11.07 0.57
N MET A 65 4.12 -9.78 0.76
CA MET A 65 5.13 -8.82 1.22
C MET A 65 5.66 -9.15 2.61
N VAL A 66 4.78 -9.48 3.56
CA VAL A 66 5.19 -9.87 4.91
C VAL A 66 6.07 -11.11 4.84
N GLN A 67 5.66 -12.13 4.08
CA GLN A 67 6.47 -13.33 3.91
C GLN A 67 7.85 -13.01 3.31
N TRP A 68 7.90 -12.20 2.25
CA TRP A 68 9.15 -11.80 1.62
C TRP A 68 10.07 -11.04 2.58
N LEU A 69 9.51 -10.15 3.41
CA LEU A 69 10.28 -9.44 4.41
C LEU A 69 10.83 -10.37 5.49
N CYS A 70 10.04 -11.34 5.96
CA CYS A 70 10.53 -12.38 6.87
C CYS A 70 11.67 -13.20 6.24
N ASP A 71 11.52 -13.60 4.97
CA ASP A 71 12.56 -14.34 4.23
C ASP A 71 13.82 -13.49 4.01
N PHE A 72 13.67 -12.16 3.93
CA PHE A 72 14.78 -11.21 3.85
C PHE A 72 15.49 -11.02 5.21
N GLY A 73 14.94 -11.54 6.31
CA GLY A 73 15.53 -11.49 7.64
C GLY A 73 14.91 -10.43 8.57
N PHE A 74 13.76 -9.85 8.21
CA PHE A 74 13.01 -9.02 9.15
C PHE A 74 12.28 -9.88 10.18
N GLU A 75 12.45 -9.57 11.45
CA GLU A 75 11.67 -10.13 12.54
C GLU A 75 10.67 -9.07 13.03
N PHE A 76 9.38 -9.34 12.86
CA PHE A 76 8.31 -8.43 13.26
C PHE A 76 7.75 -8.83 14.62
N GLU A 77 7.72 -7.88 15.56
CA GLU A 77 6.95 -8.05 16.80
C GLU A 77 5.44 -7.96 16.53
N LEU A 78 5.05 -7.08 15.61
CA LEU A 78 3.66 -6.81 15.27
C LEU A 78 3.55 -6.38 13.80
N VAL A 79 2.56 -6.95 13.09
CA VAL A 79 2.18 -6.52 11.74
C VAL A 79 0.77 -5.94 11.81
N LEU A 80 0.62 -4.70 11.36
CA LEU A 80 -0.67 -4.01 11.27
C LEU A 80 -1.06 -3.86 9.80
N ALA A 81 -2.31 -4.17 9.48
CA ALA A 81 -2.91 -3.94 8.18
C ALA A 81 -4.17 -3.08 8.34
N ASP A 82 -4.44 -2.22 7.37
CA ASP A 82 -5.67 -1.43 7.34
C ASP A 82 -6.89 -2.35 7.14
N SER A 83 -7.99 -2.05 7.82
CA SER A 83 -9.30 -2.68 7.61
C SER A 83 -9.76 -2.70 6.15
N GLU A 84 -9.36 -1.72 5.32
CA GLU A 84 -9.69 -1.68 3.88
C GLU A 84 -9.03 -2.79 3.05
N TYR A 85 -8.05 -3.52 3.61
CA TYR A 85 -7.57 -4.74 2.96
C TYR A 85 -8.65 -5.83 2.97
N GLY A 86 -9.48 -5.91 4.02
CA GLY A 86 -10.44 -7.00 4.22
C GLY A 86 -11.57 -7.04 3.19
N GLU A 87 -12.18 -5.90 2.86
CA GLU A 87 -13.37 -5.88 2.00
C GLU A 87 -13.46 -4.59 1.17
N SER A 88 -13.27 -4.71 -0.14
CA SER A 88 -13.86 -3.79 -1.12
C SER A 88 -14.78 -4.61 -2.02
N GLY A 89 -15.89 -5.07 -1.43
CA GLY A 89 -16.87 -5.92 -2.08
C GLY A 89 -18.28 -5.55 -1.66
N ARG A 90 -18.83 -4.49 -2.26
CA ARG A 90 -20.26 -4.40 -2.55
C ARG A 90 -20.47 -3.61 -3.82
#